data_AF-A0A7S3JKV6-F1
#
_entry.id   AF-A0A7S3JKV6-F1
#
_cell.length_a   1.000
_cell.length_b   1.000
_cell.length_c   1.000
_cell.angle_alpha   90.00
_cell.angle_beta   90.00
_cell.angle_gamma   90.00
#
_symmetry.space_group_name_H-M   'P 1'
#
loop_
_entity.id
_entity.type
_entity.pdbx_description
1 polymer ?
#
loop_
_entity_poly.entity_id
_entity_poly.type
_entity_poly.pdbx_seq_one_letter_code
_entity_poly.pdbx_strand_id
1 'polypeptide(L)'
;MRVKRTNKMVLRKTIDTLDDMVQNAKSYIENIKSGKTNVERKLKPEALRKEAEEFKTLWEEFELAKMDVREKSEWFLISSEWISKWKDFVEYYNEDGGVDSAMETAHPGMITNKDIIEDVSNVLYDPKRPHLNVNLKENLREEDHYFIVNYSVWKFLAIRYGGVEIKRFGRKRDDDSDEC
;
A
#
# COMPACT_ATOMS: atom_id res chain seq x y z
N MET A 1 -39.94 -26.86 -2.03
CA MET A 1 -38.58 -27.45 -1.92
C MET A 1 -37.57 -26.74 -2.87
N ARG A 2 -37.15 -25.49 -2.61
CA ARG A 2 -36.14 -24.77 -3.44
C ARG A 2 -34.90 -24.26 -2.70
N VAL A 3 -34.92 -24.21 -1.37
CA VAL A 3 -33.86 -23.59 -0.54
C VAL A 3 -32.55 -24.39 -0.48
N LYS A 4 -32.60 -25.71 -0.68
CA LYS A 4 -31.41 -26.59 -0.52
C LYS A 4 -30.38 -26.48 -1.66
N ARG A 5 -30.75 -26.00 -2.86
CA ARG A 5 -29.81 -25.91 -4.01
C ARG A 5 -28.94 -24.65 -3.97
N THR A 6 -29.48 -23.54 -3.48
CA THR A 6 -28.77 -22.25 -3.45
C THR A 6 -27.62 -22.26 -2.45
N ASN A 7 -27.82 -22.81 -1.25
CA ASN A 7 -26.75 -22.92 -0.24
C ASN A 7 -25.57 -23.78 -0.70
N LYS A 8 -25.81 -24.84 -1.49
CA LYS A 8 -24.74 -25.69 -2.02
C LYS A 8 -23.85 -24.97 -3.04
N MET A 9 -24.40 -24.04 -3.81
CA MET A 9 -23.65 -23.27 -4.80
C MET A 9 -22.81 -22.16 -4.15
N VAL A 10 -23.36 -21.49 -3.13
CA VAL A 10 -22.62 -20.47 -2.35
C VAL A 10 -21.47 -21.09 -1.57
N LEU A 11 -21.70 -22.25 -0.93
CA LEU A 11 -20.66 -22.97 -0.20
C LEU A 11 -19.50 -23.42 -1.12
N ARG A 12 -19.80 -23.88 -2.35
CA ARG A 12 -18.75 -24.24 -3.32
C ARG A 12 -17.89 -23.05 -3.72
N LYS A 13 -18.51 -21.92 -4.09
CA LYS A 13 -17.75 -20.70 -4.43
C LYS A 13 -16.86 -20.21 -3.27
N THR A 14 -17.36 -20.35 -2.04
CA THR A 14 -16.60 -19.95 -0.85
C THR A 14 -15.41 -20.88 -0.62
N ILE A 15 -15.57 -22.19 -0.84
CA ILE A 15 -14.49 -23.18 -0.76
C ILE A 15 -13.45 -22.92 -1.85
N ASP A 16 -13.88 -22.69 -3.09
CA ASP A 16 -12.96 -22.41 -4.22
C ASP A 16 -12.13 -21.14 -3.93
N THR A 17 -12.75 -20.11 -3.36
CA THR A 17 -12.06 -18.86 -2.98
C THR A 17 -11.05 -19.09 -1.85
N LEU A 18 -11.39 -19.94 -0.87
CA LEU A 18 -10.49 -20.28 0.22
C LEU A 18 -9.32 -21.12 -0.26
N ASP A 19 -9.54 -22.05 -1.19
CA ASP A 19 -8.47 -22.84 -1.79
C ASP A 19 -7.50 -21.96 -2.57
N ASP A 20 -8.00 -20.98 -3.34
CA ASP A 20 -7.15 -19.99 -4.02
C ASP A 20 -6.32 -19.16 -3.02
N MET A 21 -6.92 -18.74 -1.90
CA MET A 21 -6.20 -18.02 -0.84
C MET A 21 -5.12 -18.89 -0.17
N VAL A 22 -5.41 -20.17 0.06
CA VAL A 22 -4.47 -21.12 0.66
C VAL A 22 -3.31 -21.41 -0.28
N GLN A 23 -3.55 -21.56 -1.59
CA GLN A 23 -2.50 -21.76 -2.57
C GLN A 23 -1.59 -20.53 -2.70
N ASN A 24 -2.18 -19.33 -2.68
CA ASN A 24 -1.42 -18.08 -2.68
C ASN A 24 -0.55 -17.94 -1.43
N ALA A 25 -1.07 -18.29 -0.25
CA ALA A 25 -0.31 -18.25 1.00
C ALA A 25 0.83 -19.27 1.02
N LYS A 26 0.61 -20.49 0.50
CA LYS A 26 1.65 -21.52 0.39
C LYS A 26 2.79 -21.09 -0.53
N SER A 27 2.45 -20.56 -1.71
CA SER A 27 3.42 -19.99 -2.65
C SER A 27 4.25 -18.87 -1.99
N TYR A 28 3.60 -17.99 -1.23
CA TYR A 28 4.28 -16.92 -0.50
C TYR A 28 5.27 -17.46 0.56
N ILE A 29 4.87 -18.48 1.34
CA ILE A 29 5.73 -19.10 2.36
C ILE A 29 6.91 -19.84 1.72
N GLU A 30 6.72 -20.50 0.58
CA GLU A 30 7.81 -21.18 -0.15
C GLU A 30 8.83 -20.17 -0.74
N ASN A 31 8.36 -19.02 -1.22
CA ASN A 31 9.25 -17.93 -1.66
C ASN A 31 10.12 -17.40 -0.51
N ILE A 32 9.53 -17.24 0.69
CA ILE A 32 10.29 -16.84 1.88
C ILE A 32 11.32 -17.90 2.28
N LYS A 33 10.94 -19.18 2.29
CA LYS A 33 11.82 -20.30 2.70
C LYS A 33 12.98 -20.53 1.74
N SER A 34 12.82 -20.22 0.46
CA SER A 34 13.86 -20.41 -0.54
C SER A 34 14.91 -19.29 -0.56
N GLY A 35 14.84 -18.31 0.36
CA GLY A 35 15.76 -17.16 0.37
C GLY A 35 15.58 -16.23 -0.84
N LYS A 36 14.58 -16.49 -1.67
CA LYS A 36 14.13 -15.62 -2.75
C LYS A 36 13.32 -14.49 -2.14
N THR A 37 14.01 -13.54 -1.51
CA THR A 37 13.46 -12.18 -1.41
C THR A 37 13.01 -11.76 -2.81
N ASN A 38 11.86 -11.10 -2.93
CA ASN A 38 11.09 -10.74 -4.15
C ASN A 38 11.84 -10.05 -5.31
N VAL A 39 13.17 -10.02 -5.31
CA VAL A 39 14.05 -9.36 -6.27
C VAL A 39 14.08 -10.06 -7.65
N GLU A 40 13.69 -11.32 -7.76
CA GLU A 40 13.79 -12.08 -9.04
C GLU A 40 12.46 -12.30 -9.78
N ARG A 41 11.40 -11.50 -9.53
CA ARG A 41 10.35 -11.42 -10.54
C ARG A 41 10.91 -10.59 -11.69
N LYS A 42 11.38 -11.26 -12.75
CA LYS A 42 11.46 -10.67 -14.09
C LYS A 42 10.04 -10.25 -14.49
N LEU A 43 9.61 -9.09 -13.99
CA LEU A 43 8.32 -8.50 -14.32
C LEU A 43 8.36 -8.22 -15.83
N LYS A 44 7.38 -8.80 -16.53
CA LYS A 44 7.20 -8.54 -17.95
C LYS A 44 6.68 -7.12 -18.15
N PRO A 45 6.93 -6.49 -19.32
CA PRO A 45 6.47 -5.14 -19.60
C PRO A 45 4.99 -4.91 -19.39
N GLU A 46 4.23 -5.89 -19.85
CA GLU A 46 2.77 -5.87 -19.78
C GLU A 46 2.27 -5.86 -18.33
N ALA A 47 3.00 -6.48 -17.40
CA ALA A 47 2.61 -6.52 -16.00
C ALA A 47 2.82 -5.18 -15.29
N LEU A 48 3.92 -4.48 -15.60
CA LEU A 48 4.21 -3.17 -15.02
C LEU A 48 3.34 -2.06 -15.63
N ARG A 49 3.05 -2.15 -16.94
CA ARG A 49 2.07 -1.25 -17.55
C ARG A 49 0.69 -1.40 -16.90
N LYS A 50 0.26 -2.66 -16.71
CA LYS A 50 -1.00 -2.93 -16.02
C LYS A 50 -0.99 -2.43 -14.58
N GLU A 51 0.14 -2.55 -13.88
CA GLU A 51 0.31 -2.00 -12.54
C GLU A 51 0.17 -0.47 -12.53
N ALA A 52 0.79 0.22 -13.48
CA ALA A 52 0.67 1.66 -13.66
C ALA A 52 -0.80 2.09 -13.87
N GLU A 53 -1.49 1.39 -14.76
CA GLU A 53 -2.90 1.63 -15.09
C GLU A 53 -3.80 1.39 -13.86
N GLU A 54 -3.62 0.26 -13.15
CA GLU A 54 -4.37 -0.04 -11.93
C GLU A 54 -4.12 1.01 -10.83
N PHE A 55 -2.86 1.43 -10.64
CA PHE A 55 -2.52 2.47 -9.67
C PHE A 55 -3.15 3.81 -10.04
N LYS A 56 -3.10 4.20 -11.32
CA LYS A 56 -3.69 5.45 -11.80
C LYS A 56 -5.19 5.50 -11.52
N THR A 57 -5.92 4.42 -11.84
CA THR A 57 -7.36 4.33 -11.52
C THR A 57 -7.62 4.43 -10.02
N LEU A 58 -6.86 3.71 -9.19
CA LEU A 58 -7.00 3.78 -7.74
C LEU A 58 -6.67 5.17 -7.18
N TRP A 59 -5.70 5.86 -7.78
CA TRP A 59 -5.30 7.21 -7.39
C TRP A 59 -6.39 8.23 -7.74
N GLU A 60 -6.97 8.15 -8.94
CA GLU A 60 -8.08 9.01 -9.36
C GLU A 60 -9.32 8.81 -8.46
N GLU A 61 -9.67 7.55 -8.16
CA GLU A 61 -10.73 7.23 -7.19
C GLU A 61 -10.43 7.79 -5.80
N PHE A 62 -9.17 7.71 -5.37
CA PHE A 62 -8.70 8.27 -4.12
C PHE A 62 -8.85 9.78 -4.08
N GLU A 63 -8.40 10.52 -5.11
CA GLU A 63 -8.50 11.99 -5.17
C GLU A 63 -9.95 12.46 -5.10
N LEU A 64 -10.86 11.74 -5.77
CA LEU A 64 -12.30 12.01 -5.68
C LEU A 64 -12.84 11.78 -4.26
N ALA A 65 -12.33 10.78 -3.55
CA ALA A 65 -12.75 10.44 -2.19
C ALA A 65 -12.04 11.26 -1.09
N LYS A 66 -10.89 11.88 -1.39
CA LYS A 66 -10.06 12.65 -0.44
C LYS A 66 -10.84 13.81 0.21
N MET A 67 -11.90 14.27 -0.46
CA MET A 67 -12.78 15.35 0.03
C MET A 67 -13.75 14.91 1.15
N ASP A 68 -13.95 13.60 1.40
CA ASP A 68 -14.85 13.07 2.43
C ASP A 68 -14.06 12.45 3.60
N VAL A 69 -13.21 13.25 4.27
CA VAL A 69 -12.48 12.81 5.46
C VAL A 69 -13.44 12.66 6.64
N ARG A 70 -13.80 11.42 6.95
CA ARG A 70 -14.67 11.09 8.09
C ARG A 70 -13.87 10.96 9.38
N GLU A 71 -14.50 11.27 10.50
CA GLU A 71 -13.90 11.02 11.81
C GLU A 71 -13.58 9.52 11.96
N LYS A 72 -12.40 9.21 12.50
CA LYS A 72 -11.87 7.84 12.70
C LYS A 72 -11.64 7.04 11.40
N SER A 73 -11.73 7.67 10.23
CA SER A 73 -11.30 7.04 8.97
C SER A 73 -9.79 6.78 9.00
N GLU A 74 -9.35 5.66 8.41
CA GLU A 74 -7.95 5.25 8.38
C GLU A 74 -7.23 5.80 7.16
N TRP A 75 -6.05 6.37 7.39
CA TRP A 75 -5.17 6.91 6.37
C TRP A 75 -3.74 6.43 6.59
N PHE A 76 -2.96 6.40 5.52
CA PHE A 76 -1.61 5.84 5.51
C PHE A 76 -0.65 6.86 4.91
N LEU A 77 0.51 7.03 5.55
CA LEU A 77 1.56 7.91 5.05
C LEU A 77 2.55 7.14 4.19
N ILE A 78 2.89 7.71 3.04
CA ILE A 78 3.94 7.22 2.16
C ILE A 78 4.88 8.37 1.81
N SER A 79 6.17 8.17 2.00
CA SER A 79 7.24 9.05 1.54
C SER A 79 7.07 9.50 0.09
N SER A 80 7.23 10.80 -0.16
CA SER A 80 7.27 11.32 -1.53
C SER A 80 8.49 10.79 -2.28
N GLU A 81 9.64 10.63 -1.62
CA GLU A 81 10.87 10.06 -2.21
C GLU A 81 10.63 8.63 -2.71
N TRP A 82 9.94 7.79 -1.92
CA TRP A 82 9.63 6.43 -2.34
C TRP A 82 8.65 6.40 -3.52
N ILE A 83 7.60 7.24 -3.48
CA ILE A 83 6.64 7.34 -4.57
C ILE A 83 7.31 7.81 -5.87
N SER A 84 8.22 8.78 -5.81
CA SER A 84 8.96 9.22 -7.00
C SER A 84 9.79 8.10 -7.60
N LYS A 85 10.54 7.35 -6.77
CA LYS A 85 11.29 6.18 -7.23
C LYS A 85 10.40 5.11 -7.87
N TRP A 86 9.22 4.88 -7.30
CA TRP A 86 8.26 3.95 -7.87
C TRP A 86 7.71 4.44 -9.23
N LYS A 87 7.41 5.73 -9.36
CA LYS A 87 6.99 6.33 -10.64
C LYS A 87 8.08 6.18 -11.70
N ASP A 88 9.31 6.55 -11.37
CA ASP A 88 10.46 6.42 -12.28
C ASP A 88 10.63 4.97 -12.73
N PHE A 89 10.51 4.01 -11.80
CA PHE A 89 10.61 2.58 -12.12
C PHE A 89 9.52 2.11 -13.10
N VAL A 90 8.27 2.54 -12.89
CA VAL A 90 7.14 2.15 -13.73
C VAL A 90 7.17 2.87 -15.09
N GLU A 91 7.57 4.14 -15.12
CA GLU A 91 7.69 4.95 -16.34
C GLU A 91 8.85 4.49 -17.22
N TYR A 92 10.03 4.24 -16.63
CA TYR A 92 11.21 3.70 -17.33
C TYR A 92 10.88 2.39 -18.06
N TYR A 93 10.01 1.57 -17.47
CA TYR A 93 9.56 0.34 -18.08
C TYR A 93 8.68 0.59 -19.33
N ASN A 94 7.84 1.62 -19.32
CA ASN A 94 6.90 1.90 -20.40
C ASN A 94 7.57 2.43 -21.68
N GLU A 95 8.72 3.10 -21.57
CA GLU A 95 9.38 3.76 -22.70
C GLU A 95 10.29 2.80 -23.49
N ASP A 96 11.14 2.04 -22.79
CA ASP A 96 12.24 1.34 -23.46
C ASP A 96 11.96 -0.12 -23.77
N GLY A 97 10.97 -0.77 -23.12
CA GLY A 97 10.60 -2.18 -23.33
C GLY A 97 11.76 -3.19 -23.15
N GLY A 98 12.95 -2.71 -22.82
CA GLY A 98 14.21 -3.42 -22.72
C GLY A 98 14.55 -3.66 -21.26
N VAL A 99 14.77 -4.92 -20.92
CA VAL A 99 15.23 -5.33 -19.59
C VAL A 99 16.73 -5.11 -19.54
N ASP A 100 17.16 -3.86 -19.36
CA ASP A 100 18.57 -3.57 -19.14
C ASP A 100 18.98 -3.92 -17.71
N SER A 101 20.23 -4.31 -17.48
CA SER A 101 20.72 -4.67 -16.13
C SER A 101 20.60 -3.53 -15.09
N ALA A 102 20.48 -2.28 -15.54
CA ALA A 102 20.18 -1.11 -14.72
C ALA A 102 18.77 -1.14 -14.09
N MET A 103 17.87 -2.00 -14.59
CA MET A 103 16.49 -2.08 -14.14
C MET A 103 16.34 -2.73 -12.76
N GLU A 104 17.23 -3.65 -12.39
CA GLU A 104 17.27 -4.20 -11.03
C GLU A 104 17.67 -3.12 -10.01
N THR A 105 18.55 -2.19 -10.40
CA THR A 105 18.94 -1.06 -9.56
C THR A 105 17.87 0.04 -9.49
N ALA A 106 16.94 0.08 -10.45
CA ALA A 106 15.86 1.07 -10.51
C ALA A 106 14.63 0.67 -9.67
N HIS A 107 14.54 -0.59 -9.21
CA HIS A 107 13.41 -1.04 -8.40
C HIS A 107 13.33 -0.26 -7.07
N PRO A 108 12.16 0.28 -6.68
CA PRO A 108 12.04 1.17 -5.50
C PRO A 108 12.28 0.45 -4.17
N GLY A 109 12.25 -0.88 -4.19
CA GLY A 109 12.41 -1.72 -3.01
C GLY A 109 11.15 -1.74 -2.15
N MET A 110 11.30 -2.11 -0.89
CA MET A 110 10.19 -2.07 0.07
C MET A 110 9.77 -0.64 0.34
N ILE A 111 8.49 -0.42 0.69
CA ILE A 111 8.04 0.92 1.10
C ILE A 111 8.79 1.33 2.36
N THR A 112 9.52 2.45 2.26
CA THR A 112 10.27 3.04 3.37
C THR A 112 9.82 4.48 3.59
N ASN A 113 9.68 4.86 4.86
CA ASN A 113 9.31 6.20 5.30
C ASN A 113 10.47 6.86 6.09
N LYS A 114 11.72 6.44 5.85
CA LYS A 114 12.89 6.88 6.65
C LYS A 114 13.18 8.37 6.53
N ASP A 115 12.81 8.96 5.41
CA ASP A 115 12.91 10.38 5.09
C ASP A 115 11.93 11.23 5.90
N ILE A 116 10.78 10.68 6.33
CA ILE A 116 9.77 11.39 7.12
C ILE A 116 9.72 11.03 8.61
N ILE A 117 10.37 9.93 9.01
CA ILE A 117 10.46 9.51 10.42
C ILE A 117 11.64 10.21 11.08
N GLU A 118 11.44 10.77 12.27
CA GLU A 118 12.48 11.46 13.04
C GLU A 118 13.54 10.48 13.59
N ASP A 119 13.09 9.44 14.29
CA ASP A 119 13.96 8.41 14.86
C ASP A 119 13.26 7.05 14.81
N VAL A 120 13.88 6.10 14.11
CA VAL A 120 13.36 4.74 13.94
C VAL A 120 13.46 3.93 15.23
N SER A 121 14.28 4.37 16.20
CA SER A 121 14.45 3.73 17.50
C SER A 121 13.36 4.10 18.52
N ASN A 122 12.66 5.22 18.31
CA ASN A 122 11.63 5.72 19.21
C ASN A 122 10.22 5.30 18.79
N VAL A 123 10.04 3.99 18.53
CA VAL A 123 8.70 3.43 18.34
C VAL A 123 8.01 3.34 19.70
N LEU A 124 7.05 4.23 19.94
CA LEU A 124 6.25 4.19 21.15
C LEU A 124 5.16 3.12 21.00
N TYR A 125 5.28 2.05 21.77
CA TYR A 125 4.24 1.03 21.89
C TYR A 125 3.21 1.46 22.95
N ASP A 126 1.98 1.75 22.52
CA ASP A 126 0.85 1.96 23.42
C ASP A 126 0.01 0.66 23.49
N PRO A 127 -0.04 -0.03 24.63
CA PRO A 127 -0.84 -1.25 24.80
C PRO A 127 -2.34 -1.04 24.51
N LYS A 128 -2.84 0.19 24.57
CA LYS A 128 -4.24 0.55 24.31
C LYS A 128 -4.51 0.92 22.86
N ARG A 129 -3.47 1.14 22.05
CA ARG A 129 -3.57 1.53 20.65
C ARG A 129 -2.74 0.58 19.80
N PRO A 130 -3.35 -0.31 19.02
CA PRO A 130 -2.62 -1.34 18.26
C PRO A 130 -1.80 -0.79 17.07
N HIS A 131 -1.74 0.53 16.88
CA HIS A 131 -0.97 1.15 15.80
C HIS A 131 0.39 1.64 16.28
N LEU A 132 1.38 1.55 15.40
CA LEU A 132 2.74 2.04 15.66
C LEU A 132 2.71 3.56 15.77
N ASN A 133 3.00 4.10 16.96
CA ASN A 133 3.11 5.55 17.13
C ASN A 133 4.53 5.98 16.76
N VAL A 134 4.69 6.41 15.52
CA VAL A 134 5.96 6.88 14.95
C VAL A 134 5.97 8.40 14.92
N ASN A 135 7.00 9.00 15.52
CA ASN A 135 7.26 10.42 15.44
C ASN A 135 7.73 10.79 14.03
N LEU A 136 7.05 11.76 13.44
CA LEU A 136 7.44 12.34 12.16
C LEU A 136 8.41 13.51 12.41
N LYS A 137 9.28 13.78 11.44
CA LYS A 137 10.13 14.98 11.49
C LYS A 137 9.27 16.25 11.56
N GLU A 138 9.84 17.30 12.13
CA GLU A 138 9.20 18.62 12.16
C GLU A 138 9.10 19.24 10.77
N ASN A 139 8.11 20.12 10.58
CA ASN A 139 7.91 20.93 9.36
C ASN A 139 7.70 20.14 8.06
N LEU A 140 7.26 18.88 8.15
CA LEU A 140 6.85 18.13 6.97
C LEU A 140 5.54 18.67 6.42
N ARG A 141 5.46 18.69 5.09
CA ARG A 141 4.28 19.12 4.32
C ARG A 141 3.80 17.96 3.45
N GLU A 142 2.48 17.77 3.42
CA GLU A 142 1.82 16.86 2.49
C GLU A 142 2.17 17.26 1.04
N GLU A 143 2.24 16.28 0.14
CA GLU A 143 2.62 16.37 -1.27
C GLU A 143 4.11 16.70 -1.53
N ASP A 144 4.74 17.50 -0.66
CA ASP A 144 6.18 17.77 -0.73
C ASP A 144 7.00 16.59 -0.17
N HIS A 145 6.64 16.11 1.02
CA HIS A 145 7.43 15.14 1.78
C HIS A 145 6.75 13.80 1.91
N TYR A 146 5.41 13.78 1.91
CA TYR A 146 4.64 12.56 2.02
C TYR A 146 3.27 12.71 1.36
N PHE A 147 2.70 11.59 0.95
CA PHE A 147 1.31 11.49 0.55
C PHE A 147 0.51 10.81 1.66
N ILE A 148 -0.68 11.36 1.94
CA ILE A 148 -1.70 10.69 2.74
C ILE A 148 -2.57 9.90 1.78
N VAL A 149 -2.67 8.59 1.95
CA VAL A 149 -3.45 7.73 1.06
C VAL A 149 -4.49 6.91 1.83
N ASN A 150 -5.54 6.46 1.13
CA ASN A 150 -6.53 5.56 1.72
C ASN A 150 -5.99 4.12 1.80
N TYR A 151 -6.76 3.24 2.46
CA TYR A 151 -6.39 1.83 2.60
C TYR A 151 -6.22 1.10 1.26
N SER A 152 -7.03 1.42 0.24
CA SER A 152 -6.98 0.75 -1.06
C SER A 152 -5.65 0.98 -1.77
N VAL A 153 -5.18 2.23 -1.81
CA VAL A 153 -3.89 2.62 -2.40
C VAL A 153 -2.73 2.03 -1.59
N TRP A 154 -2.77 2.14 -0.26
CA TRP A 154 -1.75 1.53 0.60
C TRP A 154 -1.64 0.02 0.37
N LYS A 155 -2.77 -0.69 0.42
CA LYS A 155 -2.84 -2.14 0.24
C LYS A 155 -2.31 -2.57 -1.13
N PHE A 156 -2.62 -1.80 -2.18
CA PHE A 156 -2.14 -2.07 -3.53
C PHE A 156 -0.60 -2.10 -3.59
N LEU A 157 0.06 -1.10 -2.99
CA LEU A 157 1.51 -0.99 -2.94
C LEU A 157 2.11 -2.01 -1.96
N ALA A 158 1.53 -2.14 -0.77
CA ALA A 158 2.04 -3.03 0.29
C ALA A 158 2.03 -4.51 -0.11
N ILE A 159 1.03 -4.98 -0.86
CA ILE A 159 1.01 -6.36 -1.37
C ILE A 159 2.18 -6.64 -2.32
N ARG A 160 2.62 -5.65 -3.08
CA ARG A 160 3.65 -5.79 -4.12
C ARG A 160 5.06 -5.56 -3.57
N TYR A 161 5.24 -4.48 -2.83
CA TYR A 161 6.54 -4.01 -2.37
C TYR A 161 6.79 -4.35 -0.90
N GLY A 162 5.75 -4.64 -0.11
CA GLY A 162 5.87 -4.75 1.35
C GLY A 162 6.20 -3.40 2.00
N GLY A 163 6.55 -3.42 3.28
CA GLY A 163 6.91 -2.23 4.05
C GLY A 163 6.17 -2.12 5.37
N VAL A 164 6.49 -1.08 6.13
CA VAL A 164 5.87 -0.81 7.43
C VAL A 164 4.84 0.29 7.26
N GLU A 165 3.60 0.02 7.68
CA GLU A 165 2.52 1.01 7.60
C GLU A 165 2.68 2.11 8.65
N ILE A 166 2.46 3.37 8.25
CA ILE A 166 2.30 4.49 9.16
C ILE A 166 0.84 4.93 9.11
N LYS A 167 0.05 4.42 10.05
CA LYS A 167 -1.39 4.68 10.13
C LYS A 167 -1.68 6.01 10.84
N ARG A 168 -2.66 6.76 10.32
CA ARG A 168 -3.24 7.97 10.88
C ARG A 168 -4.76 7.89 10.84
N PHE A 169 -5.43 8.67 11.69
CA PHE A 169 -6.88 8.69 11.78
C PHE A 169 -7.41 10.08 11.50
N GLY A 170 -8.47 10.17 10.70
CA GLY A 170 -9.20 11.41 10.49
C GLY A 170 -9.77 11.92 11.81
N ARG A 171 -9.58 13.20 12.10
CA ARG A 171 -10.17 13.88 13.26
C ARG A 171 -11.12 14.95 12.76
N LYS A 172 -12.27 15.09 13.41
CA LYS A 172 -13.12 16.26 13.19
C LYS A 172 -12.32 17.49 13.60
N ARG A 173 -12.30 18.52 12.76
CA ARG A 173 -11.80 19.82 13.20
C ARG A 173 -12.71 20.26 14.35
N ASP A 174 -12.10 20.61 15.47
CA ASP A 174 -12.82 21.30 16.53
C ASP A 174 -13.08 22.72 15.96
N ASP A 175 -14.05 22.85 15.06
CA ASP A 175 -14.47 24.14 14.52
C ASP A 175 -14.96 24.95 15.71
N ASP A 176 -14.28 26.08 15.92
CA ASP A 176 -14.45 27.11 16.93
C ASP A 176 -15.70 26.92 17.80
N SER A 177 -15.47 26.46 19.03
CA SER A 177 -16.38 26.81 20.11
C SER A 177 -16.53 28.31 20.07
N ASP A 178 -17.73 28.78 19.69
CA ASP A 178 -18.17 30.16 19.72
C ASP A 178 -17.61 30.88 20.96
N GLU A 179 -16.46 31.55 20.81
CA GLU A 179 -16.05 32.57 21.78
C GLU A 179 -16.93 33.78 21.50
N CYS A 180 -17.81 34.01 22.48
CA CYS A 180 -18.87 35.00 22.61
C CYS A 180 -18.60 36.41 22.05
#